data_AF-A0A4R4ZWF5-F1
#
_entry.id   AF-A0A4R4ZWF5-F1
#
_cell.length_a   1.000
_cell.length_b   1.000
_cell.length_c   1.000
_cell.angle_alpha   90.00
_cell.angle_beta   90.00
_cell.angle_gamma   90.00
#
_symmetry.space_group_name_H-M   'P 1'
#
loop_
_entity.id
_entity.type
_entity.pdbx_description
1 polymer ?
#
loop_
_entity_poly.entity_id
_entity_poly.type
_entity_poly.pdbx_seq_one_letter_code
_entity_poly.pdbx_strand_id
1 'polypeptide(L)'
;MNSTDLRSHFAEHGFVRLAQGFAPEVASALARDLWGELERRHGIRREDRSTWTVTEPRGLGALSRRGVFDTMAAPAVTAAISELVGYEDWARPAVWGTPLVTFPRRAAWDVPAGGWHIDYPLRGAAGAALALKWLAYLVPVAEQGGGTVVLSGSHRLAAKFLREAAAAEPGRSPTVRDAIFGSHSWLRGIRRPGEPGERARRLMEDGATVSGIALRVVELTGRPGDVVFMHPHLFHAAAPNSSSSPRFMVTGGLITPTGDVGPERPDTARSAANPS
;
A
#
# COMPACT_ATOMS: atom_id res chain seq x y z
N MET A 1 -17.68 0.08 -8.97
CA MET A 1 -16.64 -0.43 -9.88
C MET A 1 -17.09 -1.78 -10.40
N ASN A 2 -17.12 -1.98 -11.72
CA ASN A 2 -17.31 -3.32 -12.28
C ASN A 2 -16.01 -4.12 -12.08
N SER A 3 -16.09 -5.44 -11.90
CA SER A 3 -14.93 -6.34 -11.66
C SER A 3 -13.80 -6.17 -12.70
N THR A 4 -14.13 -5.93 -13.97
CA THR A 4 -13.13 -5.70 -15.03
C THR A 4 -12.24 -4.47 -14.78
N ASP A 5 -12.74 -3.44 -14.10
CA ASP A 5 -11.98 -2.21 -13.78
C ASP A 5 -10.94 -2.45 -12.66
N LEU A 6 -11.25 -3.35 -11.73
CA LEU A 6 -10.42 -3.59 -10.54
C LEU A 6 -9.11 -4.29 -10.89
N ARG A 7 -9.18 -5.42 -11.61
CA ARG A 7 -8.00 -6.20 -12.01
C ARG A 7 -7.12 -5.48 -13.02
N SER A 8 -7.73 -4.82 -14.02
CA SER A 8 -6.97 -4.07 -15.02
C SER A 8 -6.18 -2.93 -14.39
N HIS A 9 -6.80 -2.13 -13.52
CA HIS A 9 -6.11 -1.05 -12.82
C HIS A 9 -4.99 -1.58 -11.92
N PHE A 10 -5.24 -2.67 -11.18
CA PHE A 10 -4.24 -3.31 -10.34
C PHE A 10 -3.05 -3.86 -11.15
N ALA A 11 -3.30 -4.52 -12.28
CA ALA A 11 -2.25 -5.05 -13.14
C ALA A 11 -1.39 -3.94 -13.75
N GLU A 12 -2.00 -2.84 -14.18
CA GLU A 12 -1.31 -1.71 -14.78
C GLU A 12 -0.49 -0.90 -13.77
N HIS A 13 -1.12 -0.52 -12.65
CA HIS A 13 -0.56 0.44 -11.70
C HIS A 13 0.08 -0.21 -10.46
N GLY A 14 -0.27 -1.46 -10.18
CA GLY A 14 0.18 -2.22 -9.01
C GLY A 14 -0.57 -1.86 -7.73
N PHE A 15 -1.63 -1.06 -7.81
CA PHE A 15 -2.55 -0.81 -6.71
C PHE A 15 -3.96 -0.57 -7.26
N VAL A 16 -4.98 -0.72 -6.43
CA VAL A 16 -6.37 -0.38 -6.78
C VAL A 16 -7.16 0.01 -5.54
N ARG A 17 -8.09 0.96 -5.68
CA ARG A 17 -8.97 1.38 -4.59
C ARG A 17 -10.31 0.67 -4.69
N LEU A 18 -10.73 0.11 -3.55
CA LEU A 18 -12.13 -0.23 -3.26
C LEU A 18 -12.72 0.91 -2.41
N ALA A 19 -13.51 1.77 -3.05
CA ALA A 19 -14.22 2.83 -2.34
C ALA A 19 -15.27 2.22 -1.40
N GLN A 20 -15.32 2.70 -0.15
CA GLN A 20 -16.24 2.20 0.87
C GLN A 20 -16.24 0.66 0.99
N GLY A 21 -15.05 0.04 0.99
CA GLY A 21 -14.91 -1.40 1.17
C GLY A 21 -15.54 -1.92 2.45
N PHE A 22 -15.58 -1.08 3.49
CA PHE A 22 -16.34 -1.31 4.71
C PHE A 22 -17.05 -0.03 5.16
N ALA A 23 -18.03 -0.17 6.06
CA ALA A 23 -18.87 0.94 6.49
C ALA A 23 -18.05 2.09 7.14
N PRO A 24 -18.28 3.36 6.76
CA PRO A 24 -17.63 4.52 7.39
C PRO A 24 -17.82 4.60 8.91
N GLU A 25 -18.91 4.04 9.43
CA GLU A 25 -19.22 3.96 10.86
C GLU A 25 -18.26 3.00 11.58
N VAL A 26 -17.89 1.90 10.92
CA VAL A 26 -16.85 0.98 11.42
C VAL A 26 -15.50 1.70 11.43
N ALA A 27 -15.14 2.42 10.36
CA ALA A 27 -13.92 3.23 10.31
C ALA A 27 -13.86 4.24 11.48
N SER A 28 -14.97 4.92 11.74
CA SER A 28 -15.10 5.89 12.83
C SER A 28 -14.98 5.25 14.21
N ALA A 29 -15.54 4.04 14.41
CA ALA A 29 -15.38 3.28 15.64
C ALA A 29 -13.92 2.88 15.88
N LEU A 30 -13.24 2.35 14.86
CA LEU A 30 -11.84 1.97 14.92
C LEU A 30 -10.92 3.18 15.17
N ALA A 31 -11.24 4.34 14.59
CA ALA A 31 -10.52 5.59 14.87
C ALA A 31 -10.64 5.99 16.35
N ARG A 32 -11.82 5.81 16.98
CA ARG A 32 -12.01 6.06 18.43
C ARG A 32 -11.17 5.12 19.27
N ASP A 33 -11.16 3.83 18.95
CA ASP A 33 -10.33 2.84 19.65
C ASP A 33 -8.84 3.18 19.55
N LEU A 34 -8.41 3.64 18.38
CA LEU A 34 -7.03 4.08 18.15
C LEU A 34 -6.66 5.34 18.96
N TRP A 35 -7.56 6.32 19.03
CA TRP A 35 -7.39 7.48 19.92
C TRP A 35 -7.28 7.08 21.39
N GLY A 36 -8.12 6.16 21.86
CA GLY A 36 -8.05 5.65 23.23
C GLY A 36 -6.72 4.98 23.55
N GLU A 37 -6.19 4.17 22.63
CA GLU A 37 -4.87 3.55 22.80
C GLU A 37 -3.73 4.59 22.75
N LEU A 38 -3.83 5.61 21.88
CA LEU A 38 -2.87 6.72 21.81
C LEU A 38 -2.81 7.52 23.12
N GLU A 39 -3.97 7.88 23.68
CA GLU A 39 -4.03 8.57 24.96
C GLU A 39 -3.45 7.71 26.07
N ARG A 40 -3.87 6.45 26.17
CA ARG A 40 -3.43 5.52 27.22
C ARG A 40 -1.93 5.21 27.17
N ARG A 41 -1.33 5.11 25.97
CA ARG A 41 0.08 4.73 25.78
C ARG A 41 1.03 5.92 25.77
N HIS A 42 0.60 7.04 25.22
CA HIS A 42 1.48 8.16 24.88
C HIS A 42 1.00 9.49 25.47
N GLY A 43 -0.16 9.56 26.11
CA GLY A 43 -0.76 10.82 26.56
C GLY A 43 -1.22 11.73 25.42
N ILE A 44 -1.32 11.19 24.19
CA ILE A 44 -1.73 11.95 23.00
C ILE A 44 -3.26 12.02 22.98
N ARG A 45 -3.80 13.23 23.13
CA ARG A 45 -5.25 13.49 23.24
C ARG A 45 -5.81 14.04 21.93
N ARG A 46 -6.99 13.58 21.52
CA ARG A 46 -7.62 14.01 20.27
C ARG A 46 -7.97 15.50 20.27
N GLU A 47 -8.46 16.01 21.39
CA GLU A 47 -8.98 17.37 21.52
C GLU A 47 -7.88 18.40 21.84
N ASP A 48 -6.67 17.94 22.21
CA ASP A 48 -5.55 18.80 22.56
C ASP A 48 -4.35 18.55 21.65
N ARG A 49 -4.25 19.36 20.59
CA ARG A 49 -3.16 19.30 19.60
C ARG A 49 -1.78 19.56 20.18
N SER A 50 -1.67 20.22 21.34
CA SER A 50 -0.37 20.46 21.96
C SER A 50 0.31 19.16 22.41
N THR A 51 -0.49 18.10 22.60
CA THR A 51 0.00 16.76 22.95
C THR A 51 0.55 15.99 21.74
N TRP A 52 0.36 16.45 20.51
CA TRP A 52 0.74 15.75 19.27
C TRP A 52 2.22 15.96 18.94
N THR A 53 3.09 15.65 19.89
CA THR A 53 4.53 15.93 19.82
C THR A 53 5.33 14.85 19.09
N VAL A 54 4.82 13.61 19.04
CA VAL A 54 5.43 12.49 18.32
C VAL A 54 4.71 12.28 17.00
N THR A 55 5.44 12.41 15.89
CA THR A 55 4.85 12.30 14.55
C THR A 55 4.32 10.90 14.25
N GLU A 56 5.09 9.87 14.60
CA GLU A 56 4.76 8.47 14.30
C GLU A 56 4.85 7.65 15.59
N PRO A 57 3.80 7.65 16.42
CA PRO A 57 3.76 6.87 17.66
C PRO A 57 3.85 5.37 17.35
N ARG A 58 4.66 4.65 18.12
CA ARG A 58 4.87 3.20 17.99
C ARG A 58 4.26 2.44 19.16
N GLY A 59 4.12 1.13 19.05
CA GLY A 59 3.66 0.28 20.16
C GLY A 59 2.14 0.11 20.27
N LEU A 60 1.41 0.44 19.21
CA LEU A 60 -0.05 0.33 19.12
C LEU A 60 -0.54 -1.07 18.70
N GLY A 61 0.38 -2.04 18.55
CA GLY A 61 0.06 -3.41 18.10
C GLY A 61 -0.81 -4.23 19.07
N ALA A 62 -1.11 -3.71 20.26
CA ALA A 62 -2.09 -4.32 21.15
C ALA A 62 -3.51 -4.34 20.54
N LEU A 63 -3.88 -3.32 19.75
CA LEU A 63 -5.15 -3.29 19.02
C LEU A 63 -5.23 -4.44 18.01
N SER A 64 -4.16 -4.64 17.26
CA SER A 64 -4.01 -5.71 16.28
C SER A 64 -4.15 -7.09 16.92
N ARG A 65 -3.45 -7.34 18.03
CA ARG A 65 -3.52 -8.64 18.73
C ARG A 65 -4.88 -8.95 19.34
N ARG A 66 -5.69 -7.93 19.62
CA ARG A 66 -7.07 -8.09 20.11
C ARG A 66 -8.09 -8.30 18.99
N GLY A 67 -7.66 -8.33 17.72
CA GLY A 67 -8.58 -8.49 16.59
C GLY A 67 -9.47 -7.27 16.33
N VAL A 68 -9.14 -6.09 16.87
CA VAL A 68 -9.98 -4.87 16.72
C VAL A 68 -10.27 -4.56 15.26
N PHE A 69 -9.28 -4.79 14.39
CA PHE A 69 -9.35 -4.51 12.96
C PHE A 69 -10.03 -5.61 12.13
N ASP A 70 -10.44 -6.71 12.73
CA ASP A 70 -11.05 -7.86 12.03
C ASP A 70 -12.40 -7.51 11.39
N THR A 71 -13.06 -6.48 11.91
CA THR A 71 -14.32 -5.91 11.39
C THR A 71 -14.17 -5.29 10.00
N MET A 72 -12.95 -4.96 9.58
CA MET A 72 -12.68 -4.47 8.21
C MET A 72 -12.69 -5.59 7.16
N ALA A 73 -12.72 -6.86 7.58
CA ALA A 73 -12.89 -8.01 6.68
C ALA A 73 -14.35 -8.15 6.22
N ALA A 74 -14.92 -7.05 5.73
CA ALA A 74 -16.27 -7.02 5.19
C ALA A 74 -16.37 -7.85 3.90
N PRO A 75 -17.56 -8.36 3.53
CA PRO A 75 -17.73 -9.20 2.34
C PRO A 75 -17.16 -8.60 1.04
N ALA A 76 -17.29 -7.28 0.85
CA ALA A 76 -16.74 -6.60 -0.31
C ALA A 76 -15.20 -6.60 -0.33
N VAL A 77 -14.56 -6.45 0.85
CA VAL A 77 -13.10 -6.50 1.00
C VAL A 77 -12.60 -7.92 0.73
N THR A 78 -13.24 -8.93 1.31
CA THR A 78 -12.84 -10.33 1.10
C THR A 78 -13.05 -10.78 -0.34
N ALA A 79 -14.14 -10.37 -0.99
CA ALA A 79 -14.39 -10.63 -2.41
C ALA A 79 -13.32 -9.98 -3.30
N ALA A 80 -12.95 -8.72 -3.02
CA ALA A 80 -11.88 -8.05 -3.75
C ALA A 80 -10.51 -8.71 -3.55
N ILE A 81 -10.21 -9.24 -2.35
CA ILE A 81 -9.01 -10.04 -2.11
C ILE A 81 -9.03 -11.29 -3.00
N SER A 82 -10.11 -12.08 -2.96
CA SER A 82 -10.24 -13.29 -3.78
C SER A 82 -10.10 -13.00 -5.27
N GLU A 83 -10.67 -11.89 -5.73
CA GLU A 83 -10.58 -11.44 -7.12
C GLU A 83 -9.13 -11.11 -7.54
N LEU A 84 -8.40 -10.41 -6.68
CA LEU A 84 -7.02 -9.96 -6.93
C LEU A 84 -6.00 -11.09 -6.83
N VAL A 85 -6.18 -12.03 -5.89
CA VAL A 85 -5.29 -13.19 -5.76
C VAL A 85 -5.66 -14.32 -6.71
N GLY A 86 -6.89 -14.32 -7.24
CA GLY A 86 -7.36 -15.27 -8.25
C GLY A 86 -7.90 -16.58 -7.70
N TYR A 87 -8.18 -16.68 -6.40
CA TYR A 87 -8.77 -17.86 -5.76
C TYR A 87 -9.51 -17.47 -4.46
N GLU A 88 -10.44 -18.31 -4.01
CA GLU A 88 -11.36 -17.98 -2.91
C GLU A 88 -10.95 -18.57 -1.56
N ASP A 89 -10.28 -19.72 -1.53
CA ASP A 89 -9.95 -20.46 -0.30
C ASP A 89 -8.62 -20.02 0.35
N TRP A 90 -8.36 -18.71 0.42
CA TRP A 90 -7.18 -18.19 1.11
C TRP A 90 -7.36 -18.22 2.63
N ALA A 91 -6.28 -18.58 3.33
CA ALA A 91 -6.26 -18.57 4.79
C ALA A 91 -6.32 -17.13 5.32
N ARG A 92 -7.31 -16.85 6.19
CA ARG A 92 -7.42 -15.54 6.83
C ARG A 92 -6.17 -15.25 7.68
N PRO A 93 -5.57 -14.04 7.58
CA PRO A 93 -4.43 -13.71 8.41
C PRO A 93 -4.81 -13.71 9.89
N ALA A 94 -3.93 -14.22 10.75
CA ALA A 94 -4.12 -14.22 12.21
C ALA A 94 -4.23 -12.80 12.80
N VAL A 95 -3.67 -11.81 12.11
CA VAL A 95 -3.80 -10.39 12.42
C VAL A 95 -4.21 -9.67 11.15
N TRP A 96 -5.43 -9.13 11.12
CA TRP A 96 -5.94 -8.46 9.92
C TRP A 96 -5.20 -7.16 9.57
N GLY A 97 -4.68 -6.45 10.58
CA GLY A 97 -3.89 -5.26 10.30
C GLY A 97 -3.22 -4.61 11.51
N THR A 98 -2.31 -3.69 11.20
CA THR A 98 -1.53 -2.88 12.14
C THR A 98 -1.80 -1.40 11.88
N PRO A 99 -2.04 -0.58 12.92
CA PRO A 99 -2.35 0.82 12.71
C PRO A 99 -1.10 1.58 12.24
N LEU A 100 -1.32 2.52 11.32
CA LEU A 100 -0.37 3.51 10.85
C LEU A 100 -0.88 4.88 11.28
N VAL A 101 -0.08 5.58 12.08
CA VAL A 101 -0.42 6.92 12.59
C VAL A 101 0.67 7.89 12.18
N THR A 102 0.27 8.97 11.51
CA THR A 102 1.16 10.08 11.18
C THR A 102 0.50 11.41 11.57
N PHE A 103 1.01 12.06 12.60
CA PHE A 103 0.56 13.39 13.03
C PHE A 103 1.11 14.51 12.12
N PRO A 104 0.39 15.64 12.02
CA PRO A 104 0.85 16.82 11.30
C PRO A 104 2.26 17.28 11.67
N ARG A 105 3.02 17.73 10.68
CA ARG A 105 4.26 18.49 10.85
C ARG A 105 4.15 19.85 10.17
N ARG A 106 4.79 20.86 10.76
CA ARG A 106 5.01 22.16 10.11
C ARG A 106 6.18 22.04 9.12
N ALA A 107 5.96 21.38 8.00
CA ALA A 107 6.92 21.25 6.92
C ALA A 107 6.20 21.30 5.57
N ALA A 108 6.88 21.84 4.55
CA ALA A 108 6.42 21.73 3.17
C ALA A 108 6.31 20.24 2.77
N TRP A 109 5.29 19.92 2.00
CA TRP A 109 5.13 18.57 1.48
C TRP A 109 6.08 18.33 0.32
N ASP A 110 6.77 17.18 0.29
CA ASP A 110 7.64 16.74 -0.80
C ASP A 110 7.49 15.23 -1.00
N VAL A 111 7.79 14.77 -2.21
CA VAL A 111 7.97 13.34 -2.50
C VAL A 111 9.19 12.84 -1.71
N PRO A 112 9.03 11.83 -0.84
CA PRO A 112 10.11 11.31 -0.01
C PRO A 112 11.34 10.90 -0.84
N ALA A 113 12.52 11.43 -0.50
CA ALA A 113 13.77 10.97 -1.12
C ALA A 113 14.25 9.62 -0.53
N GLY A 114 13.80 9.30 0.67
CA GLY A 114 14.13 8.07 1.40
C GLY A 114 12.91 7.21 1.70
N GLY A 115 13.13 6.06 2.35
CA GLY A 115 12.06 5.20 2.84
C GLY A 115 11.38 4.32 1.78
N TRP A 116 11.74 4.42 0.50
CA TRP A 116 11.24 3.54 -0.56
C TRP A 116 11.64 2.10 -0.30
N HIS A 117 10.64 1.21 -0.26
CA HIS A 117 10.84 -0.21 -0.02
C HIS A 117 9.71 -1.06 -0.62
N ILE A 118 9.99 -2.35 -0.67
CA ILE A 118 9.03 -3.43 -0.76
C ILE A 118 9.03 -4.19 0.59
N ASP A 119 7.86 -4.65 1.04
CA ASP A 119 7.67 -5.23 2.37
C ASP A 119 8.27 -6.63 2.55
N TYR A 120 8.36 -7.40 1.46
CA TYR A 120 8.75 -8.80 1.49
C TYR A 120 9.72 -9.11 0.34
N PRO A 121 10.69 -10.03 0.51
CA PRO A 121 11.51 -10.47 -0.61
C PRO A 121 10.62 -10.96 -1.76
N LEU A 122 11.00 -10.62 -3.00
CA LEU A 122 10.13 -10.83 -4.15
C LEU A 122 9.83 -12.31 -4.41
N ARG A 123 10.76 -13.22 -4.09
CA ARG A 123 10.56 -14.69 -4.15
C ARG A 123 10.07 -15.31 -2.84
N GLY A 124 9.70 -14.48 -1.86
CA GLY A 124 9.36 -14.94 -0.53
C GLY A 124 10.58 -15.29 0.34
N ALA A 125 10.30 -15.73 1.55
CA ALA A 125 11.27 -16.13 2.56
C ALA A 125 10.65 -17.19 3.45
N ALA A 126 11.46 -18.17 3.89
CA ALA A 126 11.03 -19.24 4.79
C ALA A 126 9.75 -19.97 4.32
N GLY A 127 9.61 -20.21 3.01
CA GLY A 127 8.49 -20.94 2.43
C GLY A 127 7.18 -20.14 2.29
N ALA A 128 7.20 -18.83 2.59
CA ALA A 128 6.05 -17.95 2.45
C ALA A 128 6.36 -16.72 1.58
N ALA A 129 5.34 -16.13 0.98
CA ALA A 129 5.41 -14.90 0.20
C ALA A 129 4.23 -13.98 0.55
N LEU A 130 4.43 -12.67 0.45
CA LEU A 130 3.33 -11.72 0.48
C LEU A 130 2.60 -11.81 -0.87
N ALA A 131 1.33 -12.20 -0.86
CA ALA A 131 0.49 -12.32 -2.06
C ALA A 131 -0.29 -11.03 -2.35
N LEU A 132 -0.71 -10.32 -1.31
CA LEU A 132 -1.42 -9.06 -1.44
C LEU A 132 -1.20 -8.18 -0.21
N LYS A 133 -1.16 -6.86 -0.41
CA LYS A 133 -1.09 -5.87 0.67
C LYS A 133 -2.34 -4.99 0.64
N TRP A 134 -2.78 -4.47 1.78
CA TRP A 134 -3.82 -3.45 1.82
C TRP A 134 -3.53 -2.32 2.81
N LEU A 135 -4.19 -1.20 2.55
CA LEU A 135 -4.27 0.00 3.36
C LEU A 135 -5.73 0.41 3.51
N ALA A 136 -6.25 0.41 4.73
CA ALA A 136 -7.60 0.86 5.06
C ALA A 136 -7.57 2.25 5.72
N TYR A 137 -8.53 3.10 5.39
CA TYR A 137 -8.61 4.47 5.90
C TYR A 137 -9.61 4.56 7.05
N LEU A 138 -9.16 5.06 8.21
CA LEU A 138 -10.02 5.27 9.38
C LEU A 138 -10.54 6.71 9.51
N VAL A 139 -9.79 7.65 8.94
CA VAL A 139 -10.10 9.08 8.87
C VAL A 139 -9.84 9.57 7.44
N PRO A 140 -10.36 10.74 7.03
CA PRO A 140 -10.01 11.33 5.74
C PRO A 140 -8.50 11.56 5.63
N VAL A 141 -7.90 11.11 4.53
CA VAL A 141 -6.52 11.41 4.16
C VAL A 141 -6.58 12.10 2.80
N ALA A 142 -6.44 13.42 2.82
CA ALA A 142 -6.36 14.25 1.62
C ALA A 142 -4.94 14.29 1.08
N GLU A 143 -4.78 14.91 -0.09
CA GLU A 143 -3.47 15.26 -0.64
C GLU A 143 -2.64 16.01 0.39
N GLN A 144 -1.35 15.70 0.43
CA GLN A 144 -0.38 16.23 1.38
C GLN A 144 -0.68 15.89 2.86
N GLY A 145 -1.65 14.99 3.09
CA GLY A 145 -2.09 14.52 4.40
C GLY A 145 -1.26 13.38 4.97
N GLY A 146 -0.15 13.00 4.33
CA GLY A 146 0.70 11.90 4.79
C GLY A 146 0.19 10.54 4.34
N GLY A 147 -0.50 10.49 3.19
CA GLY A 147 -0.84 9.23 2.55
C GLY A 147 0.41 8.41 2.23
N THR A 148 0.27 7.08 2.14
CA THR A 148 1.38 6.27 1.61
C THR A 148 1.63 6.70 0.17
N VAL A 149 2.87 7.02 -0.20
CA VAL A 149 3.21 7.24 -1.62
C VAL A 149 3.63 5.94 -2.26
N VAL A 150 3.23 5.73 -3.50
CA VAL A 150 3.57 4.56 -4.31
C VAL A 150 4.22 5.00 -5.61
N LEU A 151 5.10 4.15 -6.15
CA LEU A 151 5.61 4.31 -7.50
C LEU A 151 4.77 3.42 -8.42
N SER A 152 3.70 4.00 -8.97
CA SER A 152 2.79 3.31 -9.89
C SER A 152 3.56 2.59 -10.99
N GLY A 153 3.22 1.33 -11.27
CA GLY A 153 3.85 0.50 -12.30
C GLY A 153 5.18 -0.15 -11.89
N SER A 154 5.76 0.20 -10.74
CA SER A 154 7.08 -0.31 -10.33
C SER A 154 7.11 -1.82 -10.02
N HIS A 155 5.98 -2.43 -9.71
CA HIS A 155 5.87 -3.88 -9.57
C HIS A 155 6.27 -4.62 -10.85
N ARG A 156 6.03 -4.02 -12.02
CA ARG A 156 6.43 -4.58 -13.32
C ARG A 156 7.93 -4.48 -13.56
N LEU A 157 8.59 -3.44 -13.04
CA LEU A 157 10.06 -3.35 -13.02
C LEU A 157 10.66 -4.39 -12.06
N ALA A 158 10.06 -4.59 -10.88
CA ALA A 158 10.47 -5.61 -9.93
C ALA A 158 10.31 -7.03 -10.52
N ALA A 159 9.21 -7.29 -11.22
CA ALA A 159 9.00 -8.55 -11.94
C ALA A 159 10.04 -8.75 -13.07
N LYS A 160 10.39 -7.67 -13.80
CA LYS A 160 11.47 -7.71 -14.80
C LYS A 160 12.83 -8.05 -14.16
N PHE A 161 13.17 -7.38 -13.05
CA PHE A 161 14.39 -7.68 -12.29
C PHE A 161 14.47 -9.16 -11.90
N LEU A 162 13.39 -9.75 -11.40
CA LEU A 162 13.37 -11.17 -11.03
C LEU A 162 13.57 -12.14 -12.21
N ARG A 163 13.07 -11.81 -13.39
CA ARG A 163 13.24 -12.64 -14.59
C ARG A 163 14.69 -12.64 -15.08
N GLU A 164 15.38 -11.52 -14.88
CA GLU A 164 16.77 -11.33 -15.30
C GLU A 164 17.78 -11.79 -14.23
N ALA A 165 17.36 -11.81 -12.96
CA ALA A 165 18.20 -12.22 -11.84
C ALA A 165 18.40 -13.73 -11.76
N ALA A 166 19.57 -14.14 -11.24
CA ALA A 166 19.90 -15.55 -10.99
C ALA A 166 18.83 -16.25 -10.13
N ALA A 167 18.67 -17.57 -10.30
CA ALA A 167 17.71 -18.37 -9.53
C ALA A 167 17.94 -18.30 -8.00
N ALA A 168 19.16 -18.01 -7.56
CA ALA A 168 19.48 -17.82 -6.14
C ALA A 168 19.13 -16.43 -5.59
N GLU A 169 18.84 -15.43 -6.43
CA GLU A 169 18.52 -14.08 -5.97
C GLU A 169 17.13 -14.06 -5.29
N PRO A 170 17.06 -13.77 -3.97
CA PRO A 170 15.78 -13.74 -3.25
C PRO A 170 14.91 -12.51 -3.59
N GLY A 171 15.51 -11.47 -4.18
CA GLY A 171 14.87 -10.18 -4.42
C GLY A 171 14.64 -9.42 -3.11
N ARG A 172 15.69 -9.22 -2.32
CA ARG A 172 15.56 -8.42 -1.08
C ARG A 172 15.33 -6.95 -1.42
N SER A 173 14.49 -6.29 -0.63
CA SER A 173 14.06 -4.90 -0.86
C SER A 173 15.21 -3.92 -1.12
N PRO A 174 16.32 -3.88 -0.34
CA PRO A 174 17.46 -3.00 -0.65
C PRO A 174 18.11 -3.30 -2.00
N THR A 175 18.35 -4.57 -2.32
CA THR A 175 18.96 -5.02 -3.59
C THR A 175 18.11 -4.59 -4.78
N VAL A 176 16.82 -4.92 -4.75
CA VAL A 176 15.86 -4.59 -5.82
C VAL A 176 15.71 -3.08 -5.95
N ARG A 177 15.61 -2.36 -4.83
CA ARG A 177 15.52 -0.90 -4.80
C ARG A 177 16.74 -0.27 -5.45
N ASP A 178 17.94 -0.67 -5.04
CA ASP A 178 19.16 -0.02 -5.54
C ASP A 178 19.39 -0.34 -7.02
N ALA A 179 19.05 -1.55 -7.48
CA ALA A 179 19.05 -1.89 -8.90
C ALA A 179 18.04 -1.05 -9.71
N ILE A 180 16.77 -1.02 -9.29
CA ILE A 180 15.71 -0.30 -10.02
C ILE A 180 15.93 1.21 -9.99
N PHE A 181 16.13 1.79 -8.81
CA PHE A 181 16.35 3.22 -8.69
C PHE A 181 17.66 3.65 -9.33
N GLY A 182 18.67 2.77 -9.42
CA GLY A 182 19.93 3.02 -10.13
C GLY A 182 19.82 2.96 -11.65
N SER A 183 18.84 2.25 -12.21
CA SER A 183 18.76 1.91 -13.64
C SER A 183 18.45 3.08 -14.58
N HIS A 184 17.79 4.14 -14.10
CA HIS A 184 17.33 5.25 -14.94
C HIS A 184 17.48 6.60 -14.25
N SER A 185 17.80 7.67 -14.98
CA SER A 185 18.04 9.00 -14.40
C SER A 185 16.81 9.58 -13.70
N TRP A 186 15.62 9.36 -14.27
CA TRP A 186 14.36 9.76 -13.64
C TRP A 186 14.11 9.00 -12.32
N LEU A 187 14.36 7.69 -12.29
CA LEU A 187 14.23 6.89 -11.07
C LEU A 187 15.24 7.31 -10.00
N ARG A 188 16.50 7.54 -10.37
CA ARG A 188 17.52 8.10 -9.46
C ARG A 188 17.07 9.43 -8.86
N GLY A 189 16.35 10.24 -9.64
CA GLY A 189 15.80 11.53 -9.22
C GLY A 189 14.78 11.43 -8.07
N ILE A 190 14.01 10.34 -7.99
CA ILE A 190 13.07 10.13 -6.86
C ILE A 190 13.83 10.14 -5.53
N ARG A 191 15.01 9.52 -5.49
CA ARG A 191 15.81 9.34 -4.27
C ARG A 191 16.80 10.47 -3.97
N ARG A 192 16.72 11.59 -4.70
CA ARG A 192 17.56 12.77 -4.47
C ARG A 192 16.72 13.90 -3.91
N PRO A 193 17.16 14.63 -2.88
CA PRO A 193 16.51 15.87 -2.47
C PRO A 193 16.46 16.89 -3.61
N GLY A 194 15.53 17.83 -3.53
CA GLY A 194 15.36 18.91 -4.49
C GLY A 194 14.26 19.88 -4.05
N GLU A 195 13.87 20.81 -4.92
CA GLU A 195 12.78 21.73 -4.64
C GLU A 195 11.42 20.97 -4.67
N PRO A 196 10.62 21.03 -3.59
CA PRO A 196 9.40 20.21 -3.49
C PRO A 196 8.38 20.38 -4.62
N GLY A 197 8.12 21.60 -5.09
CA GLY A 197 7.15 21.85 -6.17
C GLY A 197 7.60 21.27 -7.52
N GLU A 198 8.85 21.50 -7.88
CA GLU A 198 9.49 20.94 -9.08
C GLU A 198 9.53 19.41 -9.02
N ARG A 199 9.79 18.85 -7.83
CA ARG A 199 9.77 17.39 -7.62
C ARG A 199 8.37 16.82 -7.76
N ALA A 200 7.36 17.44 -7.14
CA ALA A 200 5.97 17.00 -7.27
C ALA A 200 5.54 17.02 -8.73
N ARG A 201 5.76 18.13 -9.45
CA ARG A 201 5.46 18.23 -10.89
C ARG A 201 6.17 17.14 -11.69
N ARG A 202 7.49 17.00 -11.55
CA ARG A 202 8.28 16.03 -12.32
C ARG A 202 7.93 14.57 -12.02
N LEU A 203 7.70 14.23 -10.75
CA LEU A 203 7.60 12.84 -10.30
C LEU A 203 6.15 12.35 -10.27
N MET A 204 5.19 13.24 -10.03
CA MET A 204 3.76 12.89 -9.91
C MET A 204 2.98 13.26 -11.17
N GLU A 205 3.15 14.49 -11.67
CA GLU A 205 2.40 14.98 -12.84
C GLU A 205 3.03 14.52 -14.16
N ASP A 206 4.32 14.78 -14.39
CA ASP A 206 4.98 14.44 -15.66
C ASP A 206 5.20 12.92 -15.78
N GLY A 207 5.66 12.27 -14.70
CA GLY A 207 6.01 10.85 -14.72
C GLY A 207 7.21 10.53 -15.63
N ALA A 208 7.38 9.25 -15.97
CA ALA A 208 8.32 8.79 -16.99
C ALA A 208 7.92 7.43 -17.56
N THR A 209 8.46 7.09 -18.74
CA THR A 209 8.44 5.72 -19.26
C THR A 209 9.83 5.10 -19.15
N VAL A 210 9.93 3.97 -18.46
CA VAL A 210 11.20 3.23 -18.29
C VAL A 210 10.98 1.77 -18.69
N SER A 211 11.79 1.24 -19.62
CA SER A 211 11.59 -0.11 -20.18
C SER A 211 10.17 -0.36 -20.70
N GLY A 212 9.54 0.65 -21.31
CA GLY A 212 8.16 0.55 -21.83
C GLY A 212 7.07 0.54 -20.75
N ILE A 213 7.41 0.83 -19.48
CA ILE A 213 6.47 0.90 -18.36
C ILE A 213 6.29 2.36 -17.99
N ALA A 214 5.05 2.85 -18.00
CA ALA A 214 4.69 4.16 -17.49
C ALA A 214 4.76 4.17 -15.96
N LEU A 215 5.44 5.17 -15.41
CA LEU A 215 5.72 5.31 -14.00
C LEU A 215 5.40 6.72 -13.53
N ARG A 216 4.81 6.83 -12.34
CA ARG A 216 4.65 8.09 -11.62
C ARG A 216 4.51 7.84 -10.14
N VAL A 217 4.89 8.82 -9.33
CA VAL A 217 4.62 8.81 -7.90
C VAL A 217 3.17 9.21 -7.67
N VAL A 218 2.48 8.46 -6.82
CA VAL A 218 1.09 8.73 -6.45
C VAL A 218 0.99 8.72 -4.93
N GLU A 219 0.44 9.77 -4.33
CA GLU A 219 0.03 9.75 -2.92
C GLU A 219 -1.33 9.06 -2.82
N LEU A 220 -1.41 8.01 -2.01
CA LEU A 220 -2.66 7.32 -1.75
C LEU A 220 -3.49 8.12 -0.74
N THR A 221 -4.58 8.70 -1.25
CA THR A 221 -5.61 9.40 -0.47
C THR A 221 -6.80 8.48 -0.18
N GLY A 222 -7.72 8.88 0.69
CA GLY A 222 -8.88 8.05 1.00
C GLY A 222 -9.88 8.70 1.95
N ARG A 223 -11.11 8.19 1.91
CA ARG A 223 -12.17 8.48 2.88
C ARG A 223 -12.31 7.34 3.89
N PRO A 224 -12.86 7.57 5.09
CA PRO A 224 -13.14 6.50 6.04
C PRO A 224 -13.92 5.35 5.39
N GLY A 225 -13.43 4.13 5.53
CA GLY A 225 -14.04 2.93 4.91
C GLY A 225 -13.43 2.54 3.56
N ASP A 226 -12.65 3.42 2.92
CA ASP A 226 -11.90 3.04 1.71
C ASP A 226 -10.81 2.01 2.05
N VAL A 227 -10.55 1.13 1.09
CA VAL A 227 -9.41 0.20 1.11
C VAL A 227 -8.63 0.34 -0.19
N VAL A 228 -7.31 0.47 -0.11
CA VAL A 228 -6.42 0.36 -1.27
C VAL A 228 -5.65 -0.94 -1.16
N PHE A 229 -5.77 -1.79 -2.18
CA PHE A 229 -4.96 -2.98 -2.35
C PHE A 229 -3.71 -2.65 -3.13
N MET A 230 -2.58 -3.25 -2.76
CA MET A 230 -1.28 -3.02 -3.37
C MET A 230 -0.61 -4.34 -3.71
N HIS A 231 0.01 -4.37 -4.88
CA HIS A 231 0.83 -5.47 -5.34
C HIS A 231 2.04 -5.64 -4.41
N PRO A 232 2.43 -6.87 -4.04
CA PRO A 232 3.53 -7.12 -3.10
C PRO A 232 4.85 -6.49 -3.52
N HIS A 233 5.09 -6.33 -4.83
CA HIS A 233 6.33 -5.76 -5.38
C HIS A 233 6.24 -4.25 -5.68
N LEU A 234 5.18 -3.57 -5.27
CA LEU A 234 5.02 -2.14 -5.50
C LEU A 234 5.90 -1.34 -4.53
N PHE A 235 6.82 -0.53 -5.08
CA PHE A 235 7.60 0.38 -4.24
C PHE A 235 6.72 1.43 -3.62
N HIS A 236 6.88 1.61 -2.31
CA HIS A 236 6.14 2.60 -1.55
C HIS A 236 6.98 3.20 -0.41
N ALA A 237 6.54 4.34 0.10
CA ALA A 237 7.17 5.05 1.21
C ALA A 237 6.13 5.82 2.04
N ALA A 238 6.48 6.16 3.28
CA ALA A 238 5.71 7.10 4.09
C ALA A 238 5.94 8.53 3.59
N ALA A 239 4.86 9.30 3.39
CA ALA A 239 4.94 10.72 3.06
C ALA A 239 4.80 11.60 4.32
N PRO A 240 5.36 12.82 4.32
CA PRO A 240 5.10 13.77 5.38
C PRO A 240 3.61 14.14 5.42
N ASN A 241 3.09 14.36 6.63
CA ASN A 241 1.76 14.92 6.83
C ASN A 241 1.88 16.43 7.03
N SER A 242 1.65 17.20 5.96
CA SER A 242 1.65 18.66 5.96
C SER A 242 0.25 19.26 6.15
N SER A 243 -0.76 18.41 6.37
CA SER A 243 -2.12 18.84 6.65
C SER A 243 -2.32 19.26 8.11
N SER A 244 -3.53 19.70 8.46
CA SER A 244 -3.91 19.97 9.84
C SER A 244 -4.43 18.73 10.58
N SER A 245 -4.72 17.63 9.91
CA SER A 245 -5.38 16.45 10.50
C SER A 245 -4.43 15.26 10.61
N PRO A 246 -4.54 14.41 11.65
CA PRO A 246 -3.73 13.21 11.73
C PRO A 246 -4.19 12.19 10.69
N ARG A 247 -3.23 11.41 10.18
CA ARG A 247 -3.47 10.32 9.24
C ARG A 247 -3.53 9.01 10.00
N PHE A 248 -4.73 8.43 10.07
CA PHE A 248 -4.99 7.13 10.69
C PHE A 248 -5.39 6.13 9.62
N MET A 249 -4.52 5.16 9.38
CA MET A 249 -4.74 4.07 8.45
C MET A 249 -4.44 2.74 9.13
N VAL A 250 -4.87 1.63 8.53
CA VAL A 250 -4.50 0.28 8.97
C VAL A 250 -3.86 -0.44 7.79
N THR A 251 -2.72 -1.05 8.03
CA THR A 251 -2.02 -1.84 7.01
C THR A 251 -2.09 -3.32 7.34
N GLY A 252 -2.39 -4.15 6.34
CA GLY A 252 -2.39 -5.60 6.46
C GLY A 252 -1.94 -6.24 5.16
N GLY A 253 -1.89 -7.55 5.15
CA GLY A 253 -1.51 -8.29 3.96
C GLY A 253 -1.84 -9.77 4.08
N LEU A 254 -1.99 -10.42 2.93
CA LEU A 254 -2.16 -11.84 2.81
C LEU A 254 -0.80 -12.46 2.51
N ILE A 255 -0.34 -13.32 3.43
CA ILE A 255 0.87 -14.12 3.26
C ILE A 255 0.44 -15.55 2.93
N THR A 256 1.02 -16.12 1.89
CA THR A 256 0.70 -17.46 1.41
C THR A 256 1.98 -18.29 1.31
N PRO A 257 1.90 -19.62 1.30
CA PRO A 257 3.02 -20.46 0.91
C PRO A 257 3.57 -20.05 -0.47
N THR A 258 4.89 -20.13 -0.68
CA THR A 258 5.55 -19.72 -1.94
C THR A 258 5.09 -20.50 -3.19
N GLY A 259 4.38 -21.62 -3.02
CA GLY A 259 3.83 -22.44 -4.11
C GLY A 259 2.43 -22.02 -4.59
N ASP A 260 1.72 -21.17 -3.84
CA ASP A 260 0.33 -20.81 -4.14
C ASP A 260 0.21 -19.49 -4.92
N VAL A 261 1.30 -18.70 -5.02
CA VAL A 261 1.35 -17.49 -5.84
C VAL A 261 1.72 -17.89 -7.27
N GLY A 262 0.73 -18.33 -8.04
CA GLY A 262 0.93 -18.65 -9.45
C GLY A 262 1.35 -17.42 -10.28
N PRO A 263 2.15 -17.57 -11.35
CA PRO A 263 2.23 -16.55 -12.39
C PRO A 263 0.82 -16.36 -12.97
N GLU A 264 0.45 -15.12 -13.31
CA GLU A 264 -0.83 -14.76 -13.95
C GLU A 264 -1.31 -15.90 -14.87
N ARG A 265 -2.35 -16.64 -14.45
CA ARG A 265 -2.97 -17.61 -15.36
C ARG A 265 -3.59 -16.78 -16.48
N PRO A 266 -3.26 -17.02 -17.76
CA PRO A 266 -3.90 -16.31 -18.85
C PRO A 266 -5.40 -16.58 -18.76
N ASP A 267 -6.19 -15.51 -18.90
CA ASP A 267 -7.64 -15.56 -19.00
C ASP A 267 -8.01 -16.60 -20.07
N THR A 268 -8.44 -17.78 -19.65
CA THR A 268 -9.06 -18.72 -20.57
C THR A 268 -10.43 -18.16 -20.89
N ALA A 269 -10.49 -17.38 -21.96
CA ALA A 269 -11.72 -16.97 -22.61
C ALA A 269 -12.65 -18.19 -22.69
N ARG A 270 -13.86 -18.05 -22.13
CA ARG A 270 -14.94 -19.01 -22.30
C ARG A 270 -15.12 -19.23 -23.80
N SER A 271 -14.69 -20.39 -24.29
CA SER A 271 -15.05 -20.87 -25.61
C SER A 271 -16.57 -20.93 -25.67
N ALA A 272 -17.15 -20.08 -26.51
CA ALA A 272 -18.55 -20.17 -26.87
C ALA A 272 -18.73 -21.48 -27.64
N ALA A 273 -19.31 -22.47 -26.98
CA ALA A 273 -19.87 -23.62 -27.66
C ALA A 273 -21.10 -23.13 -28.45
N ASN A 274 -20.96 -23.06 -29.77
CA ASN A 274 -22.09 -23.02 -30.69
C ASN A 274 -22.53 -24.48 -30.92
N PRO A 275 -23.78 -24.88 -30.67
CA PRO A 275 -24.34 -26.04 -31.34
C PRO A 275 -25.14 -25.61 -32.58
N SER A 276 -25.04 -26.50 -33.55
CA SER A 276 -25.60 -26.51 -34.90
C SER A 276 -27.11 -26.30 -34.99
#